data_AF-A0A6G8C404-F1
#
_entry.id   AF-A0A6G8C404-F1
#
_cell.length_a   1.000
_cell.length_b   1.000
_cell.length_c   1.000
_cell.angle_alpha   90.00
_cell.angle_beta   90.00
_cell.angle_gamma   90.00
#
_symmetry.space_group_name_H-M   'P 1'
#
loop_
_entity.id
_entity.type
_entity.pdbx_description
1 polymer ?
#
loop_
_entity_poly.entity_id
_entity_poly.type
_entity_poly.pdbx_seq_one_letter_code
_entity_poly.pdbx_strand_id
1 'polypeptide(L)'
;MDTYRPAPRILHARGFTLIELLVTLAIAAILSMLAAPSLKEFIVRSRMDNVANEFSGAVQRARNEAVGRNVCASICLSTNASGSAPQCAASATDWQQGWIVFLNPTCDGSVTKPALADVVLARVSTDESIHLKNDDDAYLLFNARGNPSLSAARIFKLTYGESDNDPMNLRFGKNICLDSMGRTRFIPRDKTCATYN
;
A
#
# COMPACT_ATOMS: atom_id res chain seq x y z
N MET A 1 -58.60 54.86 -11.27
CA MET A 1 -57.82 53.92 -10.45
C MET A 1 -56.63 53.47 -11.29
N ASP A 2 -55.57 54.26 -11.30
CA ASP A 2 -54.34 53.96 -12.05
C ASP A 2 -53.38 53.17 -11.17
N THR A 3 -53.13 51.92 -11.52
CA THR A 3 -52.14 51.07 -10.85
C THR A 3 -50.78 51.28 -11.50
N TYR A 4 -49.94 52.11 -10.88
CA TYR A 4 -48.53 52.26 -11.26
C TYR A 4 -47.77 50.97 -10.91
N ARG A 5 -47.38 50.18 -11.91
CA ARG A 5 -46.47 49.03 -11.76
C ARG A 5 -45.04 49.50 -12.04
N PRO A 6 -44.13 49.53 -11.05
CA PRO A 6 -42.73 49.85 -11.31
C PRO A 6 -42.08 48.71 -12.11
N ALA A 7 -41.35 49.08 -13.18
CA ALA A 7 -40.62 48.13 -14.01
C ALA A 7 -39.49 47.45 -13.22
N PRO A 8 -39.23 46.14 -13.44
CA PRO A 8 -38.14 45.43 -12.79
C PRO A 8 -36.79 46.04 -13.17
N ARG A 9 -35.97 46.40 -12.17
CA ARG A 9 -34.58 46.79 -12.40
C ARG A 9 -33.80 45.57 -12.87
N ILE A 10 -33.33 45.59 -14.12
CA ILE A 10 -32.35 44.64 -14.62
C ILE A 10 -31.05 44.87 -13.82
N LEU A 11 -30.77 43.97 -12.87
CA LEU A 11 -29.47 43.89 -12.22
C LEU A 11 -28.45 43.55 -13.30
N HIS A 12 -27.61 44.52 -13.64
CA HIS A 12 -26.51 44.30 -14.57
C HIS A 12 -25.58 43.26 -13.96
N ALA A 13 -25.42 42.12 -14.63
CA ALA A 13 -24.39 41.15 -14.28
C ALA A 13 -23.03 41.85 -14.44
N ARG A 14 -22.29 42.00 -13.34
CA ARG A 14 -20.94 42.53 -13.38
C ARG A 14 -20.03 41.48 -14.03
N GLY A 15 -19.53 41.77 -15.23
CA GLY A 15 -18.52 40.97 -15.91
C GLY A 15 -17.12 41.32 -15.42
N PHE A 16 -16.19 40.37 -15.55
CA PHE A 16 -14.76 40.58 -15.29
C PHE A 16 -14.12 41.30 -16.47
N THR A 17 -13.14 42.17 -16.20
CA THR A 17 -12.36 42.78 -17.28
C THR A 17 -11.35 41.77 -17.84
N LEU A 18 -10.92 41.95 -19.09
CA LEU A 18 -9.90 41.08 -19.71
C LEU A 18 -8.59 41.10 -18.89
N ILE A 19 -8.21 42.27 -18.37
CA ILE A 19 -7.02 42.39 -17.52
C ILE A 19 -7.17 41.67 -16.18
N GLU A 20 -8.36 41.69 -15.58
CA GLU A 20 -8.65 40.98 -14.34
C GLU A 20 -8.58 39.45 -14.53
N LEU A 21 -9.12 38.94 -15.64
CA LEU A 21 -8.95 37.54 -16.01
C LEU A 21 -7.47 37.17 -16.19
N LEU A 22 -6.70 37.99 -16.92
CA LEU A 22 -5.28 37.72 -17.13
C LEU A 22 -4.47 37.74 -15.82
N VAL A 23 -4.76 38.68 -14.92
CA VAL A 23 -4.11 38.76 -13.61
C VAL A 23 -4.47 37.56 -12.74
N THR A 24 -5.75 37.17 -12.69
CA THR A 24 -6.18 35.98 -11.92
C THR A 24 -5.52 34.69 -12.43
N LEU A 25 -5.45 34.49 -13.76
CA LEU A 25 -4.77 33.35 -14.36
C LEU A 25 -3.26 33.36 -14.08
N ALA A 26 -2.62 34.53 -14.15
CA ALA A 26 -1.20 34.67 -13.81
C ALA A 26 -0.93 34.27 -12.36
N ILE A 27 -1.75 34.75 -11.41
CA ILE A 27 -1.63 34.39 -9.99
C ILE A 27 -1.90 32.89 -9.80
N ALA A 28 -2.96 32.35 -10.41
CA ALA A 28 -3.29 30.92 -10.31
C ALA A 28 -2.18 30.02 -10.87
N ALA A 29 -1.53 30.42 -11.96
CA ALA A 29 -0.40 29.69 -12.53
C ALA A 29 0.80 29.68 -11.57
N ILE A 30 1.16 30.82 -10.99
CA ILE A 30 2.24 30.92 -10.00
C ILE A 30 1.97 30.04 -8.78
N LEU A 31 0.76 30.11 -8.23
CA LEU A 31 0.37 29.29 -7.07
C LEU A 31 0.39 27.79 -7.40
N SER A 32 -0.05 27.40 -8.59
CA SER A 32 -0.06 26.00 -9.02
C SER A 32 1.35 25.42 -9.10
N MET A 33 2.33 26.20 -9.57
CA MET A 33 3.74 25.77 -9.63
C MET A 33 4.33 25.50 -8.24
N LEU A 34 3.91 26.26 -7.22
CA LEU A 34 4.35 26.07 -5.84
C LEU A 34 3.65 24.87 -5.16
N ALA A 35 2.39 24.61 -5.50
CA ALA A 35 1.58 23.55 -4.89
C ALA A 35 1.81 22.14 -5.50
N ALA A 36 2.15 22.06 -6.79
CA ALA A 36 2.35 20.78 -7.48
C ALA A 36 3.37 19.82 -6.83
N PRO A 37 4.58 20.27 -6.40
CA PRO A 37 5.56 19.34 -5.81
C PRO A 37 5.11 18.77 -4.46
N SER A 38 4.46 19.56 -3.60
CA SER A 38 3.99 19.09 -2.29
C SER A 38 2.84 18.09 -2.42
N LEU A 39 1.97 18.27 -3.42
CA LEU A 39 0.91 17.30 -3.72
C LEU A 39 1.50 15.96 -4.19
N LYS A 40 2.53 15.97 -5.05
CA LYS A 40 3.20 14.74 -5.48
C LYS A 40 3.81 14.00 -4.29
N GLU A 41 4.54 14.70 -3.42
CA GLU A 41 5.13 14.12 -2.21
C GLU A 41 4.06 13.49 -1.30
N PHE A 42 2.95 14.20 -1.09
CA PHE A 42 1.83 13.71 -0.30
C PHE A 42 1.22 12.42 -0.89
N ILE A 43 0.99 12.38 -2.21
CA ILE A 43 0.42 11.21 -2.89
C ILE A 43 1.36 10.00 -2.77
N VAL A 44 2.67 10.18 -3.03
CA VAL A 44 3.65 9.09 -2.94
C VAL A 44 3.71 8.55 -1.52
N ARG A 45 3.80 9.44 -0.52
CA ARG A 45 3.80 9.03 0.89
C ARG A 45 2.52 8.28 1.26
N SER A 46 1.35 8.77 0.85
CA SER A 46 0.07 8.10 1.13
C SER A 46 0.01 6.71 0.49
N ARG A 47 0.51 6.54 -0.73
CA ARG A 47 0.59 5.24 -1.42
C ARG A 47 1.52 4.27 -0.69
N MET A 48 2.72 4.73 -0.31
CA MET A 48 3.66 3.95 0.50
C MET A 48 3.02 3.51 1.83
N ASP A 49 2.37 4.44 2.54
CA ASP A 49 1.68 4.16 3.80
C ASP A 49 0.57 3.12 3.61
N ASN A 50 -0.22 3.23 2.54
CA ASN A 50 -1.28 2.27 2.24
C ASN A 50 -0.72 0.86 1.99
N VAL A 51 0.29 0.70 1.13
CA VAL A 51 0.92 -0.61 0.87
C VAL A 51 1.51 -1.20 2.16
N ALA A 52 2.18 -0.39 2.97
CA ALA A 52 2.76 -0.84 4.22
C ALA A 52 1.70 -1.32 5.23
N ASN A 53 0.60 -0.58 5.34
CA ASN A 53 -0.52 -0.92 6.21
C ASN A 53 -1.29 -2.16 5.71
N GLU A 54 -1.51 -2.28 4.40
CA GLU A 54 -2.15 -3.45 3.79
C GLU A 54 -1.34 -4.71 4.04
N PHE A 55 -0.02 -4.67 3.80
CA PHE A 55 0.85 -5.82 4.01
C PHE A 55 0.93 -6.20 5.49
N SER A 56 1.14 -5.22 6.38
CA SER A 56 1.14 -5.42 7.83
C SER A 56 -0.18 -6.03 8.30
N GLY A 57 -1.31 -5.54 7.78
CA GLY A 57 -2.64 -6.08 8.05
C GLY A 57 -2.84 -7.50 7.52
N ALA A 58 -2.28 -7.84 6.36
CA ALA A 58 -2.33 -9.19 5.80
C ALA A 58 -1.53 -10.20 6.63
N VAL A 59 -0.34 -9.81 7.09
CA VAL A 59 0.48 -10.61 8.01
C VAL A 59 -0.28 -10.87 9.32
N GLN A 60 -0.87 -9.83 9.91
CA GLN A 60 -1.65 -9.98 11.14
C GLN A 60 -2.92 -10.81 10.92
N ARG A 61 -3.56 -10.68 9.74
CA ARG A 61 -4.70 -11.54 9.37
C ARG A 61 -4.29 -13.00 9.28
N ALA A 62 -3.19 -13.33 8.59
CA ALA A 62 -2.67 -14.70 8.52
C ALA A 62 -2.41 -15.27 9.92
N ARG A 63 -1.74 -14.50 10.78
CA ARG A 63 -1.49 -14.86 12.17
C ARG A 63 -2.78 -15.11 12.96
N ASN A 64 -3.75 -14.21 12.83
CA ASN A 64 -5.03 -14.31 13.55
C ASN A 64 -5.88 -15.49 13.06
N GLU A 65 -5.87 -15.80 11.76
CA GLU A 65 -6.55 -16.99 11.24
C GLU A 65 -5.90 -18.28 11.75
N ALA A 66 -4.56 -18.34 11.79
CA ALA A 66 -3.84 -19.49 12.32
C ALA A 66 -4.21 -19.76 13.79
N VAL A 67 -4.16 -18.71 14.62
CA VAL A 67 -4.50 -18.81 16.05
C VAL A 67 -6.01 -19.07 16.24
N GLY A 68 -6.86 -18.31 15.56
CA GLY A 68 -8.30 -18.36 15.74
C GLY A 68 -8.93 -19.68 15.30
N ARG A 69 -8.35 -20.34 14.29
CA ARG A 69 -8.80 -21.65 13.81
C ARG A 69 -7.99 -22.82 14.35
N ASN A 70 -6.96 -22.54 15.16
CA ASN A 70 -6.03 -23.55 15.68
C ASN A 70 -5.43 -24.46 14.58
N VAL A 71 -5.09 -23.86 13.44
CA VAL A 71 -4.43 -24.51 12.29
C VAL A 71 -3.28 -23.63 11.81
N CYS A 72 -2.43 -24.12 10.91
CA CYS A 72 -1.46 -23.24 10.25
C CYS A 72 -2.15 -22.40 9.17
N ALA A 73 -1.62 -21.20 8.92
CA ALA A 73 -2.04 -20.33 7.83
C ALA A 73 -0.80 -19.77 7.13
N SER A 74 -0.90 -19.55 5.84
CA SER A 74 0.20 -19.07 5.02
C SER A 74 -0.13 -17.75 4.36
N ILE A 75 0.89 -16.93 4.18
CA ILE A 75 0.86 -15.77 3.30
C ILE A 75 2.00 -15.91 2.30
N CYS A 76 1.70 -15.69 1.02
CA CYS A 76 2.70 -15.77 -0.02
C CYS A 76 2.47 -14.70 -1.09
N LEU A 77 3.55 -14.31 -1.74
CA LEU A 77 3.48 -13.44 -2.92
C LEU A 77 2.73 -14.18 -4.03
N SER A 78 1.85 -13.49 -4.73
CA SER A 78 1.11 -14.03 -5.86
C SER A 78 1.05 -13.01 -6.99
N THR A 79 1.44 -13.43 -8.20
CA THR A 79 1.30 -12.64 -9.42
C THR A 79 -0.04 -12.83 -10.11
N ASN A 80 -0.89 -13.72 -9.60
CA ASN A 80 -2.22 -14.04 -10.14
C ASN A 80 -3.30 -14.06 -9.05
N ALA A 81 -3.17 -13.20 -8.02
CA ALA A 81 -4.05 -13.19 -6.85
C ALA A 81 -5.54 -12.97 -7.19
N SER A 82 -5.86 -12.28 -8.29
CA SER A 82 -7.23 -12.09 -8.79
C SER A 82 -7.75 -13.21 -9.70
N GLY A 83 -6.93 -14.22 -9.99
CA GLY A 83 -7.30 -15.32 -10.84
C GLY A 83 -8.34 -16.25 -10.20
N SER A 84 -9.01 -17.06 -11.02
CA SER A 84 -9.91 -18.12 -10.56
C SER A 84 -9.19 -19.28 -9.85
N ALA A 85 -7.85 -19.30 -9.91
CA ALA A 85 -6.98 -20.21 -9.19
C ALA A 85 -5.74 -19.43 -8.71
N PRO A 86 -5.86 -18.65 -7.62
CA PRO A 86 -4.73 -17.90 -7.08
C PRO A 86 -3.65 -18.85 -6.59
N GLN A 87 -2.39 -18.53 -6.89
CA GLN A 87 -1.24 -19.35 -6.51
C GLN A 87 -0.08 -18.49 -6.02
N CYS A 88 0.74 -19.05 -5.15
CA CYS A 88 2.00 -18.47 -4.76
C CYS A 88 2.95 -18.42 -5.96
N ALA A 89 3.68 -17.32 -6.10
CA ALA A 89 4.72 -17.19 -7.11
C ALA A 89 5.89 -18.12 -6.78
N ALA A 90 6.43 -18.78 -7.81
CA ALA A 90 7.59 -19.67 -7.66
C ALA A 90 8.91 -18.90 -7.45
N SER A 91 9.05 -17.73 -8.08
CA SER A 91 10.21 -16.86 -7.96
C SER A 91 9.81 -15.41 -8.18
N ALA A 92 9.59 -14.69 -7.09
CA ALA A 92 9.34 -13.25 -7.12
C ALA A 92 9.80 -12.65 -5.79
N THR A 93 10.35 -11.45 -5.86
CA THR A 93 10.88 -10.73 -4.68
C THR A 93 10.04 -9.50 -4.35
N ASP A 94 9.18 -9.04 -5.26
CA ASP A 94 8.35 -7.86 -5.05
C ASP A 94 6.92 -8.23 -4.66
N TRP A 95 6.67 -8.16 -3.37
CA TRP A 95 5.37 -8.44 -2.76
C TRP A 95 4.31 -7.44 -3.24
N GLN A 96 4.69 -6.27 -3.76
CA GLN A 96 3.71 -5.32 -4.27
C GLN A 96 2.95 -5.84 -5.50
N GLN A 97 3.48 -6.84 -6.22
CA GLN A 97 2.77 -7.52 -7.30
C GLN A 97 1.45 -8.17 -6.83
N GLY A 98 1.41 -8.59 -5.57
CA GLY A 98 0.23 -9.18 -4.94
C GLY A 98 0.61 -10.24 -3.91
N TRP A 99 -0.34 -10.58 -3.05
CA TRP A 99 -0.20 -11.66 -2.08
C TRP A 99 -1.54 -12.30 -1.78
N ILE A 100 -1.48 -13.55 -1.32
CA ILE A 100 -2.63 -14.29 -0.85
C ILE A 100 -2.37 -14.79 0.57
N VAL A 101 -3.43 -14.80 1.38
CA VAL A 101 -3.48 -15.42 2.71
C VAL A 101 -4.45 -16.58 2.63
N PHE A 102 -4.05 -17.75 3.11
CA PHE A 102 -4.90 -18.94 3.08
C PHE A 102 -4.63 -19.85 4.28
N LEU A 103 -5.59 -20.70 4.60
CA LEU A 103 -5.43 -21.75 5.60
C LEU A 103 -4.58 -22.88 5.04
N ASN A 104 -3.63 -23.35 5.84
CA ASN A 104 -2.74 -24.45 5.47
C ASN A 104 -2.71 -25.47 6.62
N PRO A 105 -3.76 -26.28 6.80
CA PRO A 105 -3.88 -27.14 7.99
C PRO A 105 -2.76 -28.16 8.16
N THR A 106 -2.07 -28.54 7.07
CA THR A 106 -0.94 -29.48 7.10
C THR A 106 0.38 -28.83 7.51
N CYS A 107 0.41 -27.49 7.63
CA CYS A 107 1.62 -26.73 7.91
C CYS A 107 2.76 -26.99 6.90
N ASP A 108 2.42 -27.36 5.66
CA ASP A 108 3.39 -27.67 4.63
C ASP A 108 3.85 -26.40 3.90
N GLY A 109 5.15 -26.10 4.00
CA GLY A 109 5.77 -24.96 3.35
C GLY A 109 5.78 -25.03 1.81
N SER A 110 5.46 -26.19 1.25
CA SER A 110 5.47 -26.46 -0.19
C SER A 110 4.11 -26.18 -0.86
N VAL A 111 3.07 -25.90 -0.07
CA VAL A 111 1.72 -25.61 -0.59
C VAL A 111 1.74 -24.24 -1.27
N THR A 112 1.78 -24.25 -2.60
CA THR A 112 1.78 -23.04 -3.44
C THR A 112 0.44 -22.79 -4.11
N LYS A 113 -0.49 -23.75 -4.07
CA LYS A 113 -1.81 -23.67 -4.72
C LYS A 113 -2.91 -24.03 -3.71
N PRO A 114 -3.43 -23.05 -2.96
CA PRO A 114 -4.51 -23.32 -2.02
C PRO A 114 -5.82 -23.68 -2.74
N ALA A 115 -6.67 -24.46 -2.08
CA ALA A 115 -8.06 -24.59 -2.50
C ALA A 115 -8.77 -23.23 -2.32
N LEU A 116 -9.70 -22.90 -3.23
CA LEU A 116 -10.42 -21.63 -3.17
C LEU A 116 -11.18 -21.41 -1.86
N ALA A 117 -11.67 -22.49 -1.23
CA ALA A 117 -12.37 -22.42 0.05
C ALA A 117 -11.45 -22.04 1.23
N ASP A 118 -10.14 -22.24 1.09
CA ASP A 118 -9.14 -21.94 2.12
C ASP A 118 -8.54 -20.53 1.97
N VAL A 119 -8.78 -19.85 0.84
CA VAL A 119 -8.30 -18.48 0.61
C VAL A 119 -9.07 -17.52 1.51
N VAL A 120 -8.34 -16.83 2.38
CA VAL A 120 -8.89 -15.85 3.32
C VAL A 120 -8.82 -14.44 2.74
N LEU A 121 -7.71 -14.10 2.09
CA LEU A 121 -7.46 -12.79 1.51
C LEU A 121 -6.67 -12.96 0.22
N ALA A 122 -7.06 -12.21 -0.81
CA ALA A 122 -6.25 -12.03 -2.00
C ALA A 122 -6.13 -10.54 -2.29
N ARG A 123 -4.89 -10.07 -2.47
CA ARG A 123 -4.57 -8.68 -2.74
C ARG A 123 -3.79 -8.61 -4.05
N VAL A 124 -4.24 -7.75 -4.95
CA VAL A 124 -3.58 -7.47 -6.23
C VAL A 124 -2.80 -6.16 -6.19
N SER A 125 -1.76 -6.05 -7.01
CA SER A 125 -1.14 -4.74 -7.26
C SER A 125 -2.13 -3.79 -7.91
N THR A 126 -2.09 -2.53 -7.49
CA THR A 126 -2.78 -1.41 -8.15
C THR A 126 -1.80 -0.29 -8.53
N ASP A 127 -0.52 -0.42 -8.19
CA ASP A 127 0.49 0.62 -8.38
C ASP A 127 1.87 -0.02 -8.62
N GLU A 128 2.39 0.17 -9.83
CA GLU A 128 3.72 -0.29 -10.26
C GLU A 128 4.85 0.65 -9.83
N SER A 129 4.53 1.85 -9.34
CA SER A 129 5.53 2.81 -8.87
C SER A 129 5.98 2.55 -7.42
N ILE A 130 5.32 1.65 -6.71
CA ILE A 130 5.70 1.22 -5.37
C ILE A 130 6.24 -0.21 -5.48
N HIS A 131 7.25 -0.53 -4.70
CA HIS A 131 7.78 -1.88 -4.59
C HIS A 131 7.89 -2.26 -3.11
N LEU A 132 7.56 -3.51 -2.81
CA LEU A 132 7.72 -4.11 -1.48
C LEU A 132 8.64 -5.32 -1.63
N LYS A 133 9.95 -5.06 -1.65
CA LYS A 133 10.97 -6.05 -1.98
C LYS A 133 11.40 -6.84 -0.75
N ASN A 134 11.46 -8.15 -0.86
CA ASN A 134 12.13 -9.04 0.08
C ASN A 134 12.96 -10.05 -0.72
N ASP A 135 14.24 -10.16 -0.35
CA ASP A 135 15.22 -10.97 -1.10
C ASP A 135 15.20 -12.45 -0.65
N ASP A 136 14.41 -12.79 0.39
CA ASP A 136 14.17 -14.16 0.85
C ASP A 136 12.90 -14.72 0.16
N ASP A 137 12.80 -16.05 0.02
CA ASP A 137 11.69 -16.72 -0.67
C ASP A 137 10.29 -16.23 -0.25
N ALA A 138 9.38 -16.22 -1.21
CA ALA A 138 8.13 -15.46 -1.22
C ALA A 138 6.97 -16.06 -0.37
N TYR A 139 7.30 -16.62 0.80
CA TYR A 139 6.37 -17.42 1.59
C TYR A 139 6.62 -17.30 3.10
N LEU A 140 5.55 -17.05 3.85
CA LEU A 140 5.55 -17.05 5.31
C LEU A 140 4.46 -17.99 5.82
N LEU A 141 4.84 -18.93 6.68
CA LEU A 141 3.92 -19.86 7.31
C LEU A 141 3.77 -19.51 8.78
N PHE A 142 2.54 -19.32 9.25
CA PHE A 142 2.20 -19.14 10.65
C PHE A 142 1.68 -20.45 11.22
N ASN A 143 2.23 -20.87 12.35
CA ASN A 143 1.69 -22.01 13.09
C ASN A 143 0.45 -21.64 13.91
N ALA A 144 -0.24 -22.64 14.48
CA ALA A 144 -1.43 -22.43 15.30
C ALA A 144 -1.20 -21.56 16.58
N ARG A 145 0.07 -21.29 16.94
CA ARG A 145 0.43 -20.36 18.03
C ARG A 145 0.67 -18.93 17.54
N GLY A 146 0.56 -18.70 16.23
CA GLY A 146 0.77 -17.40 15.59
C GLY A 146 2.25 -17.04 15.41
N ASN A 147 3.18 -17.99 15.54
CA ASN A 147 4.59 -17.75 15.25
C ASN A 147 4.85 -18.07 13.77
N PRO A 148 5.55 -17.19 13.04
CA PRO A 148 5.95 -17.46 11.68
C PRO A 148 7.15 -18.44 11.65
N SER A 149 7.23 -19.25 10.61
CA SER A 149 8.34 -20.16 10.33
C SER A 149 9.53 -19.36 9.78
N LEU A 150 10.22 -18.66 10.68
CA LEU A 150 11.35 -17.79 10.37
C LEU A 150 12.59 -18.24 11.15
N SER A 151 13.72 -18.36 10.46
CA SER A 151 15.03 -18.57 11.10
C SER A 151 15.63 -17.29 11.69
N ALA A 152 15.21 -16.13 11.17
CA ALA A 152 15.58 -14.80 11.65
C ALA A 152 14.48 -13.78 11.28
N ALA A 153 14.50 -12.62 11.92
CA ALA A 153 13.60 -11.52 11.56
C ALA A 153 13.78 -11.11 10.08
N ARG A 154 12.68 -10.82 9.39
CA ARG A 154 12.65 -10.49 7.96
C ARG A 154 12.40 -9.01 7.74
N ILE A 155 13.00 -8.46 6.69
CA ILE A 155 12.83 -7.05 6.30
C ILE A 155 12.18 -7.00 4.91
N PHE A 156 11.07 -6.30 4.81
CA PHE A 156 10.45 -5.94 3.54
C PHE A 156 10.78 -4.48 3.26
N LYS A 157 11.56 -4.25 2.20
CA LYS A 157 12.00 -2.92 1.76
C LYS A 157 10.90 -2.26 0.95
N LEU A 158 10.39 -1.13 1.42
CA LEU A 158 9.37 -0.37 0.69
C LEU A 158 10.05 0.79 -0.05
N THR A 159 9.93 0.80 -1.37
CA THR A 159 10.53 1.82 -2.23
C THR A 159 9.52 2.38 -3.22
N TYR A 160 9.76 3.61 -3.65
CA TYR A 160 9.10 4.28 -4.77
C TYR A 160 10.06 4.30 -5.96
N GLY A 161 9.61 3.84 -7.11
CA GLY A 161 10.39 3.68 -8.33
C GLY A 161 11.54 2.68 -8.18
N GLU A 162 12.39 2.64 -9.22
CA GLU A 162 13.45 1.65 -9.34
C GLU A 162 14.74 2.02 -8.58
N SER A 163 14.91 3.29 -8.22
CA SER A 163 16.13 3.76 -7.56
C SER A 163 15.94 3.86 -6.05
N ASP A 164 16.77 3.13 -5.30
CA ASP A 164 16.87 3.33 -3.85
C ASP A 164 17.23 4.79 -3.50
N ASN A 165 17.98 5.49 -4.35
CA ASN A 165 18.39 6.87 -4.09
C ASN A 165 17.37 7.93 -4.58
N ASP A 166 16.16 7.52 -4.96
CA ASP A 166 15.09 8.47 -5.28
C ASP A 166 14.85 9.44 -4.09
N PRO A 167 14.71 10.76 -4.33
CA PRO A 167 14.45 11.74 -3.28
C PRO A 167 13.24 11.41 -2.38
N MET A 168 12.21 10.77 -2.95
CA MET A 168 11.03 10.31 -2.20
C MET A 168 11.41 9.19 -1.23
N ASN A 169 12.25 8.26 -1.67
CA ASN A 169 12.77 7.19 -0.81
C ASN A 169 13.63 7.75 0.31
N LEU A 170 14.49 8.74 0.04
CA LEU A 170 15.33 9.38 1.06
C LEU A 170 14.51 10.12 2.14
N ARG A 171 13.36 10.69 1.78
CA ARG A 171 12.51 11.46 2.70
C ARG A 171 11.45 10.62 3.43
N PHE A 172 10.83 9.68 2.72
CA PHE A 172 9.64 8.96 3.19
C PHE A 172 9.81 7.44 3.22
N GLY A 173 10.95 6.93 2.74
CA GLY A 173 11.27 5.52 2.75
C GLY A 173 11.24 4.93 4.15
N LYS A 174 10.63 3.75 4.26
CA LYS A 174 10.55 2.95 5.47
C LYS A 174 10.65 1.49 5.09
N ASN A 175 11.03 0.63 6.02
CA ASN A 175 10.95 -0.81 5.83
C ASN A 175 9.95 -1.40 6.83
N ILE A 176 9.45 -2.59 6.52
CA ILE A 176 8.62 -3.37 7.43
C ILE A 176 9.50 -4.48 7.99
N CYS A 177 9.68 -4.50 9.29
CA CYS A 177 10.34 -5.59 9.98
C CYS A 177 9.30 -6.56 10.52
N LEU A 178 9.48 -7.85 10.24
CA LEU A 178 8.71 -8.95 10.80
C LEU A 178 9.61 -9.76 11.75
N ASP A 179 9.26 -9.82 13.03
CA ASP A 179 10.01 -10.59 14.02
C ASP A 179 9.62 -12.09 14.03
N SER A 180 10.38 -12.89 14.77
CA SER A 180 10.13 -14.33 14.93
C SER A 180 8.87 -14.66 15.75
N MET A 181 8.22 -13.66 16.34
CA MET A 181 6.93 -13.79 17.03
C MET A 181 5.73 -13.41 16.14
N GLY A 182 5.99 -13.02 14.88
CA GLY A 182 4.94 -12.66 13.92
C GLY A 182 4.45 -11.22 14.03
N ARG A 183 5.18 -10.34 14.72
CA ARG A 183 4.83 -8.92 14.84
C ARG A 183 5.51 -8.13 13.73
N THR A 184 4.74 -7.26 13.09
CA THR A 184 5.23 -6.29 12.11
C THR A 184 5.48 -4.94 12.77
N ARG A 185 6.55 -4.25 12.36
CA ARG A 185 6.84 -2.87 12.75
C ARG A 185 7.43 -2.08 11.59
N PHE A 186 7.13 -0.79 11.52
CA PHE A 186 7.79 0.10 10.59
C PHE A 186 9.11 0.59 11.17
N ILE A 187 10.17 0.48 10.38
CA ILE A 187 11.51 0.96 10.72
C ILE A 187 11.98 1.95 9.65
N PRO A 188 12.90 2.88 9.99
CA PRO A 188 13.51 3.73 8.98
C PRO A 188 14.21 2.90 7.88
N ARG A 189 14.27 3.45 6.67
CA ARG A 189 14.80 2.72 5.51
C ARG A 189 16.24 2.23 5.64
N ASP A 190 17.06 2.95 6.41
CA ASP A 190 18.49 2.71 6.61
C ASP A 190 18.76 1.75 7.78
N LYS A 191 17.70 1.20 8.38
CA LYS A 191 17.77 0.33 9.55
C LYS A 191 17.37 -1.10 9.23
N THR A 192 17.78 -2.00 10.11
CA THR A 192 17.48 -3.43 10.05
C THR A 192 16.65 -3.87 11.23
N CYS A 193 16.03 -5.05 11.15
CA CYS A 193 15.30 -5.63 12.28
C CYS A 193 16.14 -5.74 13.56
N ALA A 194 17.43 -6.05 13.47
CA ALA A 194 18.31 -6.26 14.62
C ALA A 194 18.62 -4.97 15.39
N THR A 195 18.64 -3.82 14.69
CA THR A 195 18.98 -2.52 15.28
C THR A 195 17.81 -1.84 16.01
N TYR A 196 16.65 -2.49 16.05
CA TYR A 196 15.40 -1.92 16.59
C TYR A 196 14.76 -2.78 17.69
N ASN A 197 15.49 -3.75 18.27
CA ASN A 197 14.96 -4.62 19.33
C ASN A 197 14.71 -3.90 20.66
#